data_AF-A0A6N7LBD8-F1
#
_entry.id   AF-A0A6N7LBD8-F1
#
_cell.length_a   1.000
_cell.length_b   1.000
_cell.length_c   1.000
_cell.angle_alpha   90.00
_cell.angle_beta   90.00
_cell.angle_gamma   90.00
#
_symmetry.space_group_name_H-M   'P 1'
#
loop_
_entity.id
_entity.type
_entity.pdbx_description
1 polymer ?
#
loop_
_entity_poly.entity_id
_entity_poly.type
_entity_poly.pdbx_seq_one_letter_code
_entity_poly.pdbx_strand_id
1 'polypeptide(L)'
;MNSLAELLGRVPEQSSEEDRFLSKFGFKRNPFPAARTIIEEVLYNQVGARDQFVSLVREVLVENPQRRSIGVLGGTGGGKTHFLRHCEYLMKNFRESAPRPFIVVEVLAGASSAIHLVREIYREADEAVKIKGEYDLLTAVVRSVENEAAFETVRQVELRSVLQLLFRAMQKGFVPPDRDGRMQFEPLRDLAKKWLAGAALSNTEKRYLGVFSRLGSAALMTRLLSELLTLARKQNVVDGIMLCLDEVETLFSSGVSASRIQGFLQDLRYFFDEAVRGVEGYSLLMLSASTPNGAANLRNYNYPLYQRLGFDEGSQAVLSPLSGESEARAMADVYIKHEIKRANLGVKNPPTILKDEDVEQAYATAAGRSIGTGGLIQRVNQGQLLQALHQIVEAKRAEAV
;
A
#
# COMPACT_ATOMS: atom_id res chain seq x y z
N MET A 1 23.16 -4.81 -13.10
CA MET A 1 21.78 -5.28 -13.38
C MET A 1 20.89 -4.05 -13.31
N ASN A 2 20.48 -3.56 -14.48
CA ASN A 2 19.71 -2.32 -14.62
C ASN A 2 18.28 -2.58 -14.14
N SER A 3 17.67 -1.62 -13.44
CA SER A 3 16.24 -1.75 -13.11
C SER A 3 15.43 -1.45 -14.38
N LEU A 4 14.33 -2.17 -14.59
CA LEU A 4 13.52 -2.09 -15.80
C LEU A 4 12.94 -0.68 -16.05
N ALA A 5 12.85 0.15 -15.00
CA ALA A 5 12.49 1.56 -15.05
C ALA A 5 13.50 2.42 -15.86
N GLU A 6 14.77 2.00 -15.94
CA GLU A 6 15.79 2.68 -16.76
C GLU A 6 15.53 2.55 -18.27
N LEU A 7 14.65 1.63 -18.71
CA LEU A 7 14.35 1.40 -20.13
C LEU A 7 13.18 2.23 -20.67
N LEU A 8 12.33 2.85 -19.82
CA LEU A 8 11.02 3.37 -20.26
C LEU A 8 10.74 4.85 -20.01
N GLY A 9 11.72 5.61 -19.51
CA GLY A 9 11.89 7.03 -19.85
C GLY A 9 10.70 7.99 -19.72
N ARG A 10 9.78 7.83 -18.76
CA ARG A 10 8.75 8.86 -18.48
C ARG A 10 8.40 8.95 -16.98
N VAL A 11 9.05 9.89 -16.30
CA VAL A 11 8.54 10.51 -15.06
C VAL A 11 8.01 11.89 -15.45
N PRO A 12 6.86 12.36 -14.95
CA PRO A 12 6.32 13.67 -15.31
C PRO A 12 7.29 14.77 -14.86
N GLU A 13 7.74 15.60 -15.79
CA GLU A 13 8.52 16.80 -15.50
C GLU A 13 7.61 17.81 -14.78
N GLN A 14 7.76 17.90 -13.46
CA GLN A 14 7.48 19.15 -12.77
C GLN A 14 8.54 20.15 -13.26
N SER A 15 8.09 21.20 -13.93
CA SER A 15 8.91 22.31 -14.41
C SER A 15 9.64 22.97 -13.23
N SER A 16 10.83 22.49 -12.91
CA SER A 16 11.76 23.20 -12.03
C SER A 16 12.60 24.12 -12.90
N GLU A 17 12.52 25.43 -12.66
CA GLU A 17 13.63 26.32 -13.04
C GLU A 17 14.93 25.64 -12.58
N GLU A 18 15.91 25.54 -13.49
CA GLU A 18 17.19 24.91 -13.17
C GLU A 18 17.87 25.67 -12.04
N ASP A 19 17.91 25.06 -10.86
CA ASP A 19 18.65 25.59 -9.74
C ASP A 19 20.16 25.54 -10.04
N ARG A 20 20.74 26.72 -10.29
CA ARG A 20 22.15 26.87 -10.64
C ARG A 20 23.12 26.42 -9.55
N PHE A 21 22.70 26.38 -8.28
CA PHE A 21 23.53 25.87 -7.20
C PHE A 21 23.54 24.34 -7.22
N LEU A 22 22.36 23.72 -7.24
CA LEU A 22 22.22 22.27 -7.17
C LEU A 22 22.72 21.55 -8.45
N SER A 23 22.57 22.18 -9.60
CA SER A 23 23.03 21.61 -10.88
C SER A 23 24.55 21.43 -10.94
N LYS A 24 25.33 22.25 -10.21
CA LYS A 24 26.79 22.07 -10.05
C LYS A 24 27.17 20.75 -9.40
N PHE A 25 26.28 20.22 -8.55
CA PHE A 25 26.44 18.95 -7.87
C PHE A 25 25.70 17.80 -8.59
N GLY A 26 25.14 18.06 -9.78
CA GLY A 26 24.44 17.06 -10.57
C GLY A 26 23.01 16.77 -10.11
N PHE A 27 22.38 17.65 -9.32
CA PHE A 27 20.99 17.49 -8.88
C PHE A 27 20.06 18.48 -9.57
N LYS A 28 18.79 18.09 -9.75
CA LYS A 28 17.70 19.02 -10.15
C LYS A 28 16.98 19.63 -8.93
N ARG A 29 17.11 19.00 -7.77
CA ARG A 29 16.47 19.38 -6.49
C ARG A 29 17.30 18.86 -5.32
N ASN A 30 16.96 19.28 -4.11
CA ASN A 30 17.59 18.76 -2.90
C ASN A 30 17.40 17.23 -2.82
N PRO A 31 18.49 16.44 -2.67
CA PRO A 31 18.40 14.98 -2.60
C PRO A 31 17.71 14.48 -1.32
N PHE A 32 17.61 15.31 -0.29
CA PHE A 32 16.99 14.96 0.98
C PHE A 32 15.58 15.55 1.06
N PRO A 33 14.55 14.73 1.34
CA PRO A 33 13.18 15.20 1.38
C PRO A 33 12.91 16.07 2.61
N ALA A 34 12.14 17.15 2.42
CA ALA A 34 11.66 18.01 3.51
C ALA A 34 10.54 17.33 4.32
N ALA A 35 10.38 17.73 5.57
CA ALA A 35 9.20 17.52 6.41
C ALA A 35 8.72 16.06 6.51
N ARG A 36 9.66 15.10 6.55
CA ARG A 36 9.37 13.66 6.58
C ARG A 36 8.65 13.12 5.33
N THR A 37 8.76 13.83 4.20
CA THR A 37 8.32 13.31 2.90
C THR A 37 9.13 12.05 2.57
N ILE A 38 8.47 11.05 2.00
CA ILE A 38 9.08 9.75 1.70
C ILE A 38 9.46 9.71 0.21
N ILE A 39 10.69 9.30 -0.08
CA ILE A 39 11.13 8.92 -1.43
C ILE A 39 11.04 7.40 -1.50
N GLU A 40 9.99 6.90 -2.12
CA GLU A 40 9.60 5.49 -2.10
C GLU A 40 10.61 4.60 -2.83
N GLU A 41 11.42 5.16 -3.73
CA GLU A 41 12.42 4.41 -4.50
C GLU A 41 13.71 4.14 -3.73
N VAL A 42 13.92 4.84 -2.61
CA VAL A 42 15.14 4.77 -1.81
C VAL A 42 14.91 3.91 -0.58
N LEU A 43 15.86 3.03 -0.26
CA LEU A 43 15.85 2.22 0.96
C LEU A 43 17.25 2.13 1.54
N TYR A 44 17.42 2.34 2.84
CA TYR A 44 18.71 2.21 3.53
C TYR A 44 18.60 1.35 4.78
N ASN A 45 19.55 0.42 4.95
CA ASN A 45 19.67 -0.48 6.11
C ASN A 45 18.40 -1.32 6.43
N GLN A 46 17.63 -1.69 5.40
CA GLN A 46 16.41 -2.50 5.51
C GLN A 46 16.40 -3.66 4.50
N VAL A 47 17.58 -4.07 4.05
CA VAL A 47 17.76 -5.10 2.99
C VAL A 47 17.19 -6.45 3.42
N GLY A 48 17.45 -6.87 4.67
CA GLY A 48 16.89 -8.14 5.19
C GLY A 48 15.36 -8.15 5.22
N ALA A 49 14.74 -7.06 5.67
CA ALA A 49 13.28 -6.90 5.66
C ALA A 49 12.72 -6.95 4.23
N ARG A 50 13.39 -6.30 3.29
CA ARG A 50 13.03 -6.32 1.86
C ARG A 50 13.13 -7.73 1.28
N ASP A 51 14.21 -8.45 1.56
CA ASP A 51 14.43 -9.78 1.01
C ASP A 51 13.40 -10.79 1.55
N GLN A 52 13.04 -10.67 2.84
CA GLN A 52 11.92 -11.40 3.42
C GLN A 52 10.59 -11.06 2.73
N PHE A 53 10.29 -9.77 2.54
CA PHE A 53 9.11 -9.34 1.78
C PHE A 53 9.07 -9.94 0.38
N VAL A 54 10.18 -9.90 -0.37
CA VAL A 54 10.28 -10.48 -1.71
C VAL A 54 10.05 -12.00 -1.69
N SER A 55 10.54 -12.71 -0.68
CA SER A 55 10.27 -14.13 -0.51
C SER A 55 8.77 -14.39 -0.35
N LEU A 56 8.10 -13.63 0.52
CA LEU A 56 6.66 -13.77 0.74
C LEU A 56 5.85 -13.41 -0.50
N VAL A 57 6.28 -12.41 -1.28
CA VAL A 57 5.66 -12.09 -2.58
C VAL A 57 5.70 -13.31 -3.49
N ARG A 58 6.87 -13.96 -3.64
CA ARG A 58 6.98 -15.17 -4.48
C ARG A 58 6.03 -16.28 -4.02
N GLU A 59 5.86 -16.45 -2.72
CA GLU A 59 4.94 -17.44 -2.18
C GLU A 59 3.47 -17.13 -2.47
N VAL A 60 3.07 -15.86 -2.49
CA VAL A 60 1.66 -15.49 -2.81
C VAL A 60 1.36 -15.44 -4.30
N LEU A 61 2.38 -15.42 -5.17
CA LEU A 61 2.26 -15.49 -6.63
C LEU A 61 2.03 -16.91 -7.17
N VAL A 62 2.09 -17.94 -6.33
CA VAL A 62 1.84 -19.32 -6.77
C VAL A 62 0.37 -19.53 -7.17
N GLU A 63 0.09 -20.62 -7.90
CA GLU A 63 -1.25 -20.89 -8.45
C GLU A 63 -2.33 -21.08 -7.35
N ASN A 64 -1.98 -21.77 -6.26
CA ASN A 64 -2.88 -21.91 -5.12
C ASN A 64 -2.89 -20.63 -4.27
N PRO A 65 -4.08 -20.11 -3.88
CA PRO A 65 -4.14 -18.88 -3.10
C PRO A 65 -3.46 -19.07 -1.73
N GLN A 66 -2.62 -18.12 -1.35
CA GLN A 66 -1.84 -18.17 -0.10
C GLN A 66 -2.14 -16.95 0.78
N ARG A 67 -2.03 -17.14 2.10
CA ARG A 67 -1.97 -16.04 3.07
C ARG A 67 -0.57 -15.93 3.61
N ARG A 68 0.02 -14.74 3.54
CA ARG A 68 1.31 -14.42 4.12
C ARG A 68 1.25 -13.10 4.84
N SER A 69 2.11 -12.95 5.84
CA SER A 69 2.20 -11.72 6.60
C SER A 69 3.62 -11.47 7.08
N ILE A 70 3.94 -10.19 7.23
CA ILE A 70 5.18 -9.70 7.80
C ILE A 70 4.87 -8.53 8.73
N GLY A 71 5.31 -8.67 9.98
CA GLY A 71 5.24 -7.61 10.97
C GLY A 71 6.50 -6.76 10.91
N VAL A 72 6.38 -5.46 10.71
CA VAL A 72 7.51 -4.53 10.62
C VAL A 72 7.60 -3.76 11.93
N LEU A 73 8.63 -4.06 12.73
CA LEU A 73 8.86 -3.42 14.02
C LEU A 73 9.93 -2.35 13.93
N GLY A 74 9.68 -1.21 14.56
CA GLY A 74 10.67 -0.13 14.63
C GLY A 74 10.20 1.02 15.52
N GLY A 75 11.15 1.78 16.05
CA GLY A 75 10.86 3.00 16.81
C GLY A 75 10.09 4.05 15.99
N THR A 76 9.57 5.08 16.66
CA THR A 76 8.99 6.25 15.98
C THR A 76 10.06 6.89 15.09
N GLY A 77 9.80 7.05 13.79
CA GLY A 77 10.79 7.54 12.83
C GLY A 77 11.85 6.52 12.40
N GLY A 78 11.74 5.25 12.83
CA GLY A 78 12.65 4.16 12.45
C GLY A 78 12.49 3.63 11.02
N GLY A 79 11.78 4.36 10.14
CA GLY A 79 11.62 4.01 8.73
C GLY A 79 10.51 2.97 8.43
N LYS A 80 9.56 2.72 9.35
CA LYS A 80 8.45 1.76 9.13
C LYS A 80 7.55 2.16 7.96
N THR A 81 6.94 3.34 8.01
CA THR A 81 6.10 3.88 6.94
C THR A 81 6.87 3.96 5.62
N HIS A 82 8.16 4.33 5.67
CA HIS A 82 9.02 4.34 4.49
C HIS A 82 9.17 2.94 3.88
N PHE A 83 9.44 1.92 4.71
CA PHE A 83 9.52 0.54 4.25
C PHE A 83 8.21 0.04 3.64
N LEU A 84 7.06 0.32 4.27
CA LEU A 84 5.74 -0.06 3.74
C LEU A 84 5.49 0.59 2.37
N ARG A 85 5.74 1.90 2.24
CA ARG A 85 5.56 2.62 0.97
C ARG A 85 6.56 2.19 -0.11
N HIS A 86 7.78 1.83 0.28
CA HIS A 86 8.73 1.21 -0.65
C HIS A 86 8.18 -0.12 -1.21
N CYS A 87 7.63 -0.97 -0.34
CA CYS A 87 7.03 -2.25 -0.77
C CYS A 87 5.80 -2.02 -1.66
N GLU A 88 4.96 -1.03 -1.32
CA GLU A 88 3.84 -0.59 -2.15
C GLU A 88 4.29 -0.12 -3.53
N TYR A 89 5.29 0.75 -3.60
CA TYR A 89 5.89 1.21 -4.85
C TYR A 89 6.36 0.03 -5.71
N LEU A 90 7.08 -0.92 -5.11
CA LEU A 90 7.54 -2.12 -5.83
C LEU A 90 6.37 -2.94 -6.39
N MET A 91 5.30 -3.15 -5.61
CA MET A 91 4.15 -3.94 -6.05
C MET A 91 3.29 -3.20 -7.07
N LYS A 92 3.12 -1.88 -6.95
CA LYS A 92 2.40 -1.06 -7.94
C LYS A 92 3.14 -1.04 -9.29
N ASN A 93 4.46 -1.01 -9.28
CA ASN A 93 5.24 -1.15 -10.52
C ASN A 93 5.17 -2.57 -11.10
N PHE A 94 5.24 -3.60 -10.23
CA PHE A 94 5.07 -4.99 -10.67
C PHE A 94 3.70 -5.19 -11.36
N ARG A 95 2.64 -4.57 -10.83
CA ARG A 95 1.27 -4.59 -11.37
C ARG A 95 1.21 -4.23 -12.86
N GLU A 96 2.02 -3.28 -13.32
CA GLU A 96 2.02 -2.82 -14.71
C GLU A 96 2.46 -3.92 -15.68
N SER A 97 3.44 -4.74 -15.27
CA SER A 97 4.01 -5.81 -16.10
C SER A 97 3.44 -7.21 -15.81
N ALA A 98 2.83 -7.40 -14.65
CA ALA A 98 2.30 -8.71 -14.24
C ALA A 98 1.15 -9.18 -15.15
N PRO A 99 1.06 -10.48 -15.48
CA PRO A 99 -0.08 -11.04 -16.19
C PRO A 99 -1.39 -10.83 -15.43
N ARG A 100 -1.33 -10.92 -14.10
CA ARG A 100 -2.44 -10.71 -13.19
C ARG A 100 -2.01 -9.70 -12.12
N PRO A 101 -2.69 -8.55 -12.00
CA PRO A 101 -2.31 -7.54 -11.04
C PRO A 101 -2.62 -7.96 -9.60
N PHE A 102 -1.79 -7.53 -8.65
CA PHE A 102 -2.14 -7.45 -7.23
C PHE A 102 -2.82 -6.12 -6.94
N ILE A 103 -3.84 -6.17 -6.09
CA ILE A 103 -4.50 -4.99 -5.54
C ILE A 103 -3.67 -4.54 -4.35
N VAL A 104 -3.18 -3.30 -4.34
CA VAL A 104 -2.29 -2.79 -3.29
C VAL A 104 -3.00 -1.68 -2.53
N VAL A 105 -3.16 -1.85 -1.22
CA VAL A 105 -3.97 -0.96 -0.37
C VAL A 105 -3.17 -0.59 0.88
N GLU A 106 -3.04 0.71 1.17
CA GLU A 106 -2.47 1.25 2.40
C GLU A 106 -3.58 1.78 3.31
N VAL A 107 -3.55 1.44 4.59
CA VAL A 107 -4.52 1.88 5.59
C VAL A 107 -3.82 2.22 6.91
N LEU A 108 -4.17 3.37 7.48
CA LEU A 108 -3.80 3.74 8.84
C LEU A 108 -4.72 3.04 9.84
N ALA A 109 -4.16 2.20 10.72
CA ALA A 109 -4.94 1.34 11.61
C ALA A 109 -5.89 2.14 12.52
N GLY A 110 -5.39 3.16 13.23
CA GLY A 110 -6.17 3.94 14.20
C GLY A 110 -7.23 4.87 13.58
N ALA A 111 -7.02 5.32 12.35
CA ALA A 111 -7.93 6.25 11.68
C ALA A 111 -9.08 5.55 10.95
N SER A 112 -8.95 4.26 10.66
CA SER A 112 -9.80 3.57 9.69
C SER A 112 -10.88 2.70 10.34
N SER A 113 -11.86 2.33 9.52
CA SER A 113 -12.85 1.29 9.85
C SER A 113 -12.74 0.17 8.82
N ALA A 114 -13.22 -1.03 9.16
CA ALA A 114 -13.20 -2.13 8.20
C ALA A 114 -14.10 -1.88 6.97
N ILE A 115 -15.19 -1.11 7.12
CA ILE A 115 -15.99 -0.64 5.98
C ILE A 115 -15.14 0.24 5.05
N HIS A 116 -14.34 1.15 5.61
CA HIS A 116 -13.44 1.98 4.84
C HIS A 116 -12.37 1.14 4.12
N LEU A 117 -11.76 0.18 4.81
CA LEU A 117 -10.82 -0.78 4.21
C LEU A 117 -11.43 -1.50 3.00
N VAL A 118 -12.63 -2.06 3.13
CA VAL A 118 -13.29 -2.76 2.00
C VAL A 118 -13.55 -1.82 0.83
N ARG A 119 -13.98 -0.57 1.09
CA ARG A 119 -14.17 0.43 0.03
C ARG A 119 -12.87 0.78 -0.68
N GLU A 120 -11.78 0.90 0.08
CA GLU A 120 -10.47 1.19 -0.47
C GLU A 120 -9.97 0.03 -1.35
N ILE A 121 -10.20 -1.22 -0.93
CA ILE A 121 -9.90 -2.40 -1.75
C ILE A 121 -10.68 -2.36 -3.07
N TYR A 122 -11.99 -2.06 -3.06
CA TYR A 122 -12.75 -1.92 -4.30
C TYR A 122 -12.19 -0.84 -5.22
N ARG A 123 -11.82 0.32 -4.66
CA ARG A 123 -11.22 1.42 -5.42
C ARG A 123 -9.90 1.00 -6.06
N GLU A 124 -8.99 0.42 -5.29
CA GLU A 124 -7.69 -0.02 -5.80
C GLU A 124 -7.80 -1.20 -6.76
N ALA A 125 -8.84 -2.03 -6.63
CA ALA A 125 -9.13 -3.10 -7.58
C ALA A 125 -9.57 -2.56 -8.95
N ASP A 126 -10.42 -1.52 -8.96
CA ASP A 126 -10.79 -0.82 -10.19
C ASP A 126 -9.55 -0.23 -10.87
N GLU A 127 -8.67 0.44 -10.12
CA GLU A 127 -7.42 0.99 -10.66
C GLU A 127 -6.48 -0.10 -11.18
N ALA A 128 -6.40 -1.25 -10.49
CA ALA A 128 -5.56 -2.36 -10.88
C ALA A 128 -5.96 -2.95 -12.25
N VAL A 129 -7.26 -3.09 -12.52
CA VAL A 129 -7.73 -3.62 -13.81
C VAL A 129 -7.75 -2.55 -14.91
N LYS A 130 -7.92 -1.26 -14.57
CA LYS A 130 -7.83 -0.15 -15.53
C LYS A 130 -6.47 -0.07 -16.22
N ILE A 131 -5.40 -0.34 -15.50
CA ILE A 131 -4.04 -0.41 -16.06
C ILE A 131 -3.93 -1.50 -17.14
N LYS A 132 -4.81 -2.51 -17.11
CA LYS A 132 -4.90 -3.58 -18.11
C LYS A 132 -5.91 -3.29 -19.21
N GLY A 133 -6.47 -2.07 -19.27
CA GLY A 133 -7.41 -1.64 -20.30
C GLY A 133 -8.88 -1.92 -19.99
N GLU A 134 -9.21 -2.42 -18.79
CA GLU A 134 -10.60 -2.60 -18.36
C GLU A 134 -11.19 -1.32 -17.76
N TYR A 135 -12.51 -1.28 -17.60
CA TYR A 135 -13.17 -0.10 -17.04
C TYR A 135 -13.19 -0.11 -15.50
N ASP A 136 -13.49 -1.27 -14.92
CA ASP A 136 -13.52 -1.54 -13.48
C ASP A 136 -13.57 -3.05 -13.20
N LEU A 137 -13.43 -3.43 -11.93
CA LEU A 137 -13.33 -4.84 -11.51
C LEU A 137 -14.57 -5.64 -11.94
N LEU A 138 -15.77 -5.09 -11.78
CA LEU A 138 -17.01 -5.79 -12.16
C LEU A 138 -17.05 -6.05 -13.67
N THR A 139 -16.70 -5.04 -14.47
CA THR A 139 -16.65 -5.18 -15.93
C THR A 139 -15.65 -6.26 -16.35
N ALA A 140 -14.45 -6.24 -15.76
CA ALA A 140 -13.41 -7.22 -16.05
C ALA A 140 -13.84 -8.66 -15.68
N VAL A 141 -14.47 -8.83 -14.51
CA VAL A 141 -14.98 -10.14 -14.08
C VAL A 141 -16.12 -10.63 -14.98
N VAL A 142 -17.07 -9.77 -15.34
CA VAL A 142 -18.20 -10.16 -16.17
C VAL A 142 -17.75 -10.50 -17.60
N ARG A 143 -16.79 -9.76 -18.16
CA ARG A 143 -16.24 -9.99 -19.50
C ARG A 143 -15.37 -11.23 -19.62
N SER A 144 -14.67 -11.59 -18.55
CA SER A 144 -13.76 -12.75 -18.53
C SER A 144 -14.50 -14.09 -18.44
N VAL A 145 -15.81 -14.07 -18.22
CA VAL A 145 -16.66 -15.26 -18.13
C VAL A 145 -17.30 -15.58 -19.47
N GLU A 146 -17.23 -16.85 -19.90
CA GLU A 146 -17.84 -17.29 -21.17
C GLU A 146 -19.36 -17.53 -21.08
N ASN A 147 -19.84 -17.99 -19.91
CA ASN A 147 -21.23 -18.35 -19.72
C ASN A 147 -21.74 -17.97 -18.33
N GLU A 148 -23.05 -17.71 -18.25
CA GLU A 148 -23.70 -17.28 -17.01
C GLU A 148 -23.56 -18.31 -15.87
N ALA A 149 -23.42 -19.60 -16.17
CA ALA A 149 -23.30 -20.65 -15.17
C ALA A 149 -22.00 -20.56 -14.34
N ALA A 150 -20.97 -19.86 -14.83
CA ALA A 150 -19.76 -19.63 -14.04
C ALA A 150 -20.04 -18.89 -12.71
N PHE A 151 -21.09 -18.07 -12.67
CA PHE A 151 -21.50 -17.35 -11.46
C PHE A 151 -22.20 -18.23 -10.42
N GLU A 152 -22.58 -19.47 -10.75
CA GLU A 152 -23.17 -20.41 -9.77
C GLU A 152 -22.20 -20.77 -8.64
N THR A 153 -20.89 -20.54 -8.84
CA THR A 153 -19.87 -20.70 -7.80
C THR A 153 -19.93 -19.63 -6.70
N VAL A 154 -20.64 -18.52 -6.94
CA VAL A 154 -20.88 -17.44 -5.98
C VAL A 154 -21.99 -17.86 -5.03
N ARG A 155 -21.68 -17.90 -3.72
CA ARG A 155 -22.59 -18.38 -2.67
C ARG A 155 -23.55 -17.29 -2.21
N GLN A 156 -23.12 -16.02 -2.25
CA GLN A 156 -24.01 -14.90 -1.96
C GLN A 156 -25.01 -14.71 -3.10
N VAL A 157 -26.27 -15.10 -2.86
CA VAL A 157 -27.36 -15.06 -3.84
C VAL A 157 -27.49 -13.67 -4.49
N GLU A 158 -27.44 -12.60 -3.70
CA GLU A 158 -27.57 -11.23 -4.25
C GLU A 158 -26.40 -10.85 -5.15
N LEU A 159 -25.15 -11.20 -4.79
CA LEU A 159 -23.99 -10.95 -5.64
C LEU A 159 -24.07 -11.75 -6.94
N ARG A 160 -24.43 -13.04 -6.83
CA ARG A 160 -24.63 -13.90 -7.98
C ARG A 160 -25.66 -13.31 -8.94
N SER A 161 -26.84 -12.93 -8.43
CA SER A 161 -27.90 -12.31 -9.23
C SER A 161 -27.44 -11.03 -9.92
N VAL A 162 -26.68 -10.18 -9.21
CA VAL A 162 -26.12 -8.95 -9.80
C VAL A 162 -25.14 -9.27 -10.92
N LEU A 163 -24.21 -10.21 -10.71
CA LEU A 163 -23.22 -10.59 -11.74
C LEU A 163 -23.90 -11.22 -12.97
N GLN A 164 -24.89 -12.09 -12.76
CA GLN A 164 -25.70 -12.69 -13.83
C GLN A 164 -26.48 -11.62 -14.60
N LEU A 165 -27.08 -10.64 -13.91
CA LEU A 165 -27.76 -9.52 -14.53
C LEU A 165 -26.81 -8.69 -15.38
N LEU A 166 -25.62 -8.35 -14.87
CA LEU A 166 -24.60 -7.61 -15.62
C LEU A 166 -24.11 -8.38 -16.83
N PHE A 167 -23.91 -9.70 -16.71
CA PHE A 167 -23.55 -10.56 -17.84
C PHE A 167 -24.62 -10.55 -18.93
N ARG A 168 -25.89 -10.74 -18.55
CA ARG A 168 -27.01 -10.66 -19.49
C ARG A 168 -27.12 -9.29 -20.14
N ALA A 169 -26.86 -8.22 -19.39
CA ALA A 169 -26.88 -6.84 -19.90
C ALA A 169 -25.82 -6.56 -20.98
N MET A 170 -24.78 -7.40 -21.09
CA MET A 170 -23.81 -7.36 -22.17
C MET A 170 -24.23 -8.13 -23.43
N GLN A 171 -25.25 -9.00 -23.32
CA GLN A 171 -25.66 -9.86 -24.42
C GLN A 171 -26.60 -9.15 -25.38
N LYS A 172 -26.55 -9.57 -26.66
CA LYS A 172 -27.50 -9.09 -27.67
C LYS A 172 -28.92 -9.52 -27.29
N GLY A 173 -29.87 -8.57 -27.39
CA GLY A 173 -31.27 -8.83 -27.07
C GLY A 173 -31.62 -8.76 -25.58
N PHE A 174 -30.71 -8.25 -24.74
CA PHE A 174 -31.03 -7.93 -23.37
C PHE A 174 -32.22 -6.97 -23.29
N VAL A 175 -33.17 -7.28 -22.40
CA VAL A 175 -34.32 -6.42 -22.09
C VAL A 175 -34.08 -5.81 -20.72
N PRO A 176 -33.88 -4.47 -20.64
CA PRO A 176 -33.68 -3.79 -19.37
C PRO A 176 -34.85 -4.00 -18.39
N PRO A 177 -34.56 -4.00 -17.08
CA PRO A 177 -35.60 -4.16 -16.05
C PRO A 177 -36.51 -2.94 -15.91
N ASP A 178 -36.13 -1.79 -16.46
CA ASP A 178 -36.92 -0.56 -16.43
C ASP A 178 -37.78 -0.40 -17.70
N ARG A 179 -38.90 0.29 -17.56
CA ARG A 179 -39.85 0.53 -18.66
C ARG A 179 -39.27 1.39 -19.79
N ASP A 180 -38.35 2.30 -19.45
CA ASP A 180 -37.80 3.27 -20.39
C ASP A 180 -36.57 2.72 -21.14
N GLY A 181 -36.13 1.49 -20.83
CA GLY A 181 -34.99 0.83 -21.47
C GLY A 181 -33.63 1.46 -21.13
N ARG A 182 -33.54 2.24 -20.06
CA ARG A 182 -32.34 2.99 -19.65
C ARG A 182 -31.37 2.18 -18.80
N MET A 183 -31.84 1.17 -18.08
CA MET A 183 -31.02 0.31 -17.21
C MET A 183 -30.29 -0.76 -18.05
N GLN A 184 -29.42 -0.28 -18.93
CA GLN A 184 -28.47 -1.07 -19.70
C GLN A 184 -27.24 -1.40 -18.84
N PHE A 185 -26.20 -1.98 -19.45
CA PHE A 185 -25.00 -2.43 -18.73
C PHE A 185 -24.35 -1.34 -17.86
N GLU A 186 -24.02 -0.16 -18.41
CA GLU A 186 -23.27 0.86 -17.68
C GLU A 186 -24.05 1.42 -16.47
N PRO A 187 -25.34 1.79 -16.58
CA PRO A 187 -26.12 2.24 -15.42
C PRO A 187 -26.32 1.13 -14.37
N LEU A 188 -26.51 -0.12 -14.79
CA LEU A 188 -26.60 -1.26 -13.87
C LEU A 188 -25.29 -1.50 -13.14
N ARG A 189 -24.16 -1.43 -13.85
CA ARG A 189 -22.82 -1.57 -13.27
C ARG A 189 -22.56 -0.47 -12.25
N ASP A 190 -22.84 0.79 -12.57
CA ASP A 190 -22.64 1.91 -11.66
C ASP A 190 -23.51 1.76 -10.40
N LEU A 191 -24.74 1.27 -10.57
CA LEU A 191 -25.62 0.96 -9.46
C LEU A 191 -25.11 -0.20 -8.59
N ALA A 192 -24.57 -1.25 -9.22
CA ALA A 192 -23.95 -2.38 -8.52
C ALA A 192 -22.72 -1.93 -7.70
N LYS A 193 -21.87 -1.06 -8.25
CA LYS A 193 -20.73 -0.47 -7.54
C LYS A 193 -21.18 0.35 -6.34
N LYS A 194 -22.22 1.17 -6.52
CA LYS A 194 -22.84 1.94 -5.43
C LYS A 194 -23.33 1.01 -4.31
N TRP A 195 -23.98 -0.10 -4.65
CA TRP A 195 -24.42 -1.11 -3.69
C TRP A 195 -23.26 -1.80 -2.97
N LEU A 196 -22.24 -2.28 -3.69
CA LEU A 196 -21.07 -2.96 -3.11
C LEU A 196 -20.24 -2.05 -2.21
N ALA A 197 -20.22 -0.73 -2.48
CA ALA A 197 -19.66 0.28 -1.59
C ALA A 197 -20.51 0.53 -0.32
N GLY A 198 -21.65 -0.15 -0.17
CA GLY A 198 -22.55 -0.03 0.98
C GLY A 198 -23.37 1.26 1.02
N ALA A 199 -23.51 1.94 -0.12
CA ALA A 199 -24.40 3.09 -0.20
C ALA A 199 -25.87 2.65 -0.15
N ALA A 200 -26.74 3.53 0.35
CA ALA A 200 -28.16 3.27 0.34
C ALA A 200 -28.71 3.34 -1.09
N LEU A 201 -29.48 2.32 -1.46
CA LEU A 201 -30.25 2.29 -2.70
C LEU A 201 -31.73 2.55 -2.38
N SER A 202 -32.39 3.32 -3.25
CA SER A 202 -33.85 3.45 -3.29
C SER A 202 -34.52 2.11 -3.60
N ASN A 203 -35.81 1.99 -3.28
CA ASN A 203 -36.56 0.76 -3.56
C ASN A 203 -36.62 0.43 -5.06
N THR A 204 -36.63 1.46 -5.91
CA THR A 204 -36.60 1.29 -7.37
C THR A 204 -35.24 0.77 -7.84
N GLU A 205 -34.14 1.38 -7.39
CA GLU A 205 -32.78 0.91 -7.67
C GLU A 205 -32.56 -0.55 -7.20
N LYS A 206 -33.05 -0.89 -6.01
CA LYS A 206 -33.01 -2.25 -5.47
C LYS A 206 -33.72 -3.26 -6.39
N ARG A 207 -34.90 -2.90 -6.91
CA ARG A 207 -35.65 -3.76 -7.85
C ARG A 207 -34.92 -3.94 -9.17
N TYR A 208 -34.27 -2.89 -9.69
CA TYR A 208 -33.49 -2.99 -10.92
C TYR A 208 -32.29 -3.93 -10.77
N LEU A 209 -31.60 -3.92 -9.63
CA LEU A 209 -30.49 -4.85 -9.36
C LEU A 209 -30.92 -6.23 -8.85
N GLY A 210 -32.13 -6.37 -8.35
CA GLY A 210 -32.57 -7.58 -7.65
C GLY A 210 -31.92 -7.79 -6.27
N VAL A 211 -31.52 -6.71 -5.59
CA VAL A 211 -30.93 -6.75 -4.24
C VAL A 211 -31.87 -6.12 -3.23
N PHE A 212 -32.05 -6.77 -2.08
CA PHE A 212 -32.96 -6.32 -1.03
C PHE A 212 -32.20 -5.90 0.24
N SER A 213 -31.03 -6.50 0.47
CA SER A 213 -30.19 -6.20 1.62
C SER A 213 -29.49 -4.84 1.51
N ARG A 214 -29.25 -4.23 2.66
CA ARG A 214 -28.31 -3.11 2.81
C ARG A 214 -27.00 -3.67 3.33
N LEU A 215 -25.89 -3.34 2.68
CA LEU A 215 -24.56 -3.69 3.17
C LEU A 215 -24.15 -2.73 4.30
N GLY A 216 -24.70 -2.98 5.49
CA GLY A 216 -24.52 -2.14 6.67
C GLY A 216 -23.36 -2.57 7.58
N SER A 217 -22.74 -3.73 7.35
CA SER A 217 -21.67 -4.28 8.19
C SER A 217 -20.42 -4.63 7.39
N ALA A 218 -19.26 -4.46 8.01
CA ALA A 218 -17.98 -4.81 7.41
C ALA A 218 -17.87 -6.30 7.08
N ALA A 219 -18.40 -7.18 7.94
CA ALA A 219 -18.40 -8.62 7.70
C ALA A 219 -19.15 -9.01 6.42
N LEU A 220 -20.33 -8.44 6.15
CA LEU A 220 -21.08 -8.75 4.93
C LEU A 220 -20.37 -8.20 3.69
N MET A 221 -19.86 -6.96 3.75
CA MET A 221 -19.09 -6.37 2.67
C MET A 221 -17.82 -7.17 2.36
N THR A 222 -17.12 -7.63 3.40
CA THR A 222 -15.93 -8.49 3.29
C THR A 222 -16.24 -9.81 2.60
N ARG A 223 -17.38 -10.44 2.95
CA ARG A 223 -17.80 -11.70 2.33
C ARG A 223 -18.07 -11.53 0.84
N LEU A 224 -18.82 -10.49 0.45
CA LEU A 224 -19.12 -10.18 -0.95
C LEU A 224 -17.84 -9.88 -1.74
N LEU A 225 -16.96 -9.05 -1.17
CA LEU A 225 -15.65 -8.76 -1.73
C LEU A 225 -14.83 -10.04 -1.93
N SER A 226 -14.78 -10.92 -0.93
CA SER A 226 -14.00 -12.15 -0.97
C SER A 226 -14.49 -13.10 -2.06
N GLU A 227 -15.80 -13.25 -2.23
CA GLU A 227 -16.38 -14.06 -3.30
C GLU A 227 -16.10 -13.45 -4.69
N LEU A 228 -16.20 -12.12 -4.83
CA LEU A 228 -15.85 -11.45 -6.07
C LEU A 228 -14.37 -11.61 -6.44
N LEU A 229 -13.46 -11.44 -5.48
CA LEU A 229 -12.02 -11.61 -5.69
C LEU A 229 -11.64 -13.07 -5.98
N THR A 230 -12.33 -14.02 -5.33
CA THR A 230 -12.16 -15.44 -5.64
C THR A 230 -12.53 -15.72 -7.09
N LEU A 231 -13.67 -15.19 -7.55
CA LEU A 231 -14.08 -15.32 -8.95
C LEU A 231 -13.09 -14.61 -9.88
N ALA A 232 -12.68 -13.39 -9.55
CA ALA A 232 -11.72 -12.62 -10.33
C ALA A 232 -10.37 -13.35 -10.48
N ARG A 233 -9.90 -14.02 -9.42
CA ARG A 233 -8.70 -14.88 -9.50
C ARG A 233 -8.92 -16.09 -10.41
N LYS A 234 -10.04 -16.80 -10.26
CA LYS A 234 -10.38 -17.94 -11.12
C LYS A 234 -10.45 -17.55 -12.60
N GLN A 235 -10.88 -16.34 -12.90
CA GLN A 235 -10.95 -15.78 -14.26
C GLN A 235 -9.68 -15.02 -14.68
N ASN A 236 -8.58 -15.15 -13.93
CA ASN A 236 -7.28 -14.54 -14.24
C ASN A 236 -7.30 -13.00 -14.33
N VAL A 237 -8.23 -12.33 -13.64
CA VAL A 237 -8.38 -10.87 -13.64
C VAL A 237 -7.45 -10.20 -12.61
N VAL A 238 -7.29 -10.81 -11.43
CA VAL A 238 -6.38 -10.36 -10.35
C VAL A 238 -5.78 -11.57 -9.65
N ASP A 239 -4.59 -11.44 -9.06
CA ASP A 239 -4.03 -12.54 -8.26
C ASP A 239 -4.45 -12.48 -6.80
N GLY A 240 -4.51 -11.29 -6.22
CA GLY A 240 -4.69 -11.14 -4.79
C GLY A 240 -4.58 -9.70 -4.29
N ILE A 241 -4.48 -9.57 -2.98
CA ILE A 241 -4.37 -8.30 -2.27
C ILE A 241 -3.04 -8.25 -1.52
N MET A 242 -2.33 -7.13 -1.64
CA MET A 242 -1.36 -6.68 -0.64
C MET A 242 -2.00 -5.58 0.21
N LEU A 243 -2.09 -5.82 1.52
CA LEU A 243 -2.62 -4.87 2.48
C LEU A 243 -1.49 -4.37 3.39
N CYS A 244 -1.18 -3.08 3.29
CA CYS A 244 -0.28 -2.36 4.19
C CYS A 244 -1.09 -1.73 5.32
N LEU A 245 -0.88 -2.21 6.55
CA LEU A 245 -1.47 -1.67 7.76
C LEU A 245 -0.42 -0.88 8.52
N ASP A 246 -0.45 0.44 8.39
CA ASP A 246 0.52 1.32 9.06
C ASP A 246 0.01 1.79 10.44
N GLU A 247 0.96 2.14 11.29
CA GLU A 247 0.78 2.69 12.63
C GLU A 247 -0.18 1.87 13.52
N VAL A 248 -0.01 0.55 13.61
CA VAL A 248 -0.88 -0.32 14.44
C VAL A 248 -0.96 0.13 15.90
N GLU A 249 0.08 0.78 16.44
CA GLU A 249 0.10 1.37 17.78
C GLU A 249 -1.01 2.40 18.01
N THR A 250 -1.48 3.09 16.96
CA THR A 250 -2.50 4.14 17.06
C THR A 250 -3.86 3.59 17.47
N LEU A 251 -4.11 2.29 17.27
CA LEU A 251 -5.29 1.61 17.80
C LEU A 251 -5.37 1.71 19.33
N PHE A 252 -4.24 1.79 20.00
CA PHE A 252 -4.13 1.84 21.46
C PHE A 252 -3.84 3.25 21.99
N SER A 253 -4.00 4.28 21.15
CA SER A 253 -3.82 5.67 21.55
C SER A 253 -4.94 6.14 22.49
N SER A 254 -4.63 7.14 23.32
CA SER A 254 -5.59 7.76 24.23
C SER A 254 -6.74 8.39 23.41
N GLY A 255 -7.96 7.88 23.60
CA GLY A 255 -9.17 8.38 22.93
C GLY A 255 -9.87 7.37 22.03
N VAL A 256 -9.25 6.21 21.76
CA VAL A 256 -9.93 5.10 21.06
C VAL A 256 -10.64 4.21 22.08
N SER A 257 -11.95 3.98 21.91
CA SER A 257 -12.71 3.13 22.83
C SER A 257 -12.37 1.65 22.64
N ALA A 258 -12.43 0.86 23.72
CA ALA A 258 -12.21 -0.60 23.67
C ALA A 258 -13.15 -1.30 22.66
N SER A 259 -14.41 -0.86 22.56
CA SER A 259 -15.37 -1.38 21.59
C SER A 259 -14.96 -1.14 20.14
N ARG A 260 -14.39 0.03 19.84
CA ARG A 260 -13.89 0.37 18.50
C ARG A 260 -12.67 -0.47 18.14
N ILE A 261 -11.75 -0.67 19.10
CA ILE A 261 -10.58 -1.53 18.93
C ILE A 261 -11.04 -2.97 18.63
N GLN A 262 -11.91 -3.54 19.48
CA GLN A 262 -12.42 -4.91 19.28
C GLN A 262 -13.13 -5.08 17.94
N GLY A 263 -14.02 -4.15 17.57
CA GLY A 263 -14.72 -4.20 16.30
C GLY A 263 -13.75 -4.21 15.11
N PHE A 264 -12.79 -3.29 15.09
CA PHE A 264 -11.79 -3.24 14.03
C PHE A 264 -10.93 -4.51 13.95
N LEU A 265 -10.42 -4.99 15.08
CA LEU A 265 -9.60 -6.21 15.12
C LEU A 265 -10.41 -7.46 14.72
N GLN A 266 -11.69 -7.54 15.11
CA GLN A 266 -12.55 -8.64 14.74
C GLN A 266 -12.83 -8.64 13.22
N ASP A 267 -13.13 -7.49 12.65
CA ASP A 267 -13.37 -7.35 11.22
C ASP A 267 -12.10 -7.64 10.39
N LEU A 268 -10.94 -7.15 10.85
CA LEU A 268 -9.65 -7.43 10.20
C LEU A 268 -9.29 -8.92 10.26
N ARG A 269 -9.53 -9.57 11.40
CA ARG A 269 -9.38 -11.02 11.53
C ARG A 269 -10.31 -11.75 10.58
N TYR A 270 -11.57 -11.34 10.51
CA TYR A 270 -12.55 -11.92 9.58
C TYR A 270 -12.05 -11.80 8.14
N PHE A 271 -11.60 -10.62 7.71
CA PHE A 271 -11.00 -10.41 6.39
C PHE A 271 -9.82 -11.34 6.10
N PHE A 272 -8.88 -11.51 7.04
CA PHE A 272 -7.76 -12.44 6.88
C PHE A 272 -8.20 -13.90 6.77
N ASP A 273 -9.19 -14.30 7.58
CA ASP A 273 -9.71 -15.66 7.60
C ASP A 273 -10.53 -15.98 6.34
N GLU A 274 -11.18 -14.98 5.72
CA GLU A 274 -11.97 -15.13 4.50
C GLU A 274 -11.13 -15.26 3.21
N ALA A 275 -9.89 -14.76 3.21
CA ALA A 275 -9.08 -14.68 1.99
C ALA A 275 -8.80 -16.05 1.35
N VAL A 276 -8.57 -17.08 2.17
CA VAL A 276 -8.28 -18.45 1.70
C VAL A 276 -9.10 -19.46 2.49
N ARG A 277 -9.98 -20.17 1.77
CA ARG A 277 -10.88 -21.20 2.30
C ARG A 277 -10.58 -22.54 1.62
N GLY A 278 -9.55 -23.23 2.07
CA GLY A 278 -9.04 -24.44 1.42
C GLY A 278 -8.21 -24.10 0.18
N VAL A 279 -8.57 -24.67 -0.99
CA VAL A 279 -7.92 -24.36 -2.28
C VAL A 279 -8.61 -23.22 -3.04
N GLU A 280 -9.73 -22.71 -2.51
CA GLU A 280 -10.45 -21.58 -3.08
C GLU A 280 -10.12 -20.28 -2.32
N GLY A 281 -10.14 -19.16 -3.03
CA GLY A 281 -9.91 -17.84 -2.44
C GLY A 281 -9.12 -16.92 -3.35
N TYR A 282 -8.48 -15.94 -2.72
CA TYR A 282 -7.52 -15.04 -3.33
C TYR A 282 -6.25 -14.99 -2.47
N SER A 283 -5.11 -14.69 -3.08
CA SER A 283 -3.88 -14.52 -2.33
C SER A 283 -3.93 -13.25 -1.49
N LEU A 284 -3.49 -13.32 -0.23
CA LEU A 284 -3.40 -12.16 0.67
C LEU A 284 -2.00 -12.05 1.25
N LEU A 285 -1.38 -10.89 1.05
CA LEU A 285 -0.12 -10.50 1.67
C LEU A 285 -0.37 -9.32 2.62
N MET A 286 -0.12 -9.51 3.91
CA MET A 286 -0.26 -8.45 4.92
C MET A 286 1.09 -7.90 5.35
N LEU A 287 1.27 -6.58 5.25
CA LEU A 287 2.43 -5.85 5.77
C LEU A 287 1.94 -4.99 6.92
N SER A 288 2.27 -5.32 8.16
CA SER A 288 1.77 -4.59 9.34
C SER A 288 2.89 -3.90 10.07
N ALA A 289 2.86 -2.58 10.19
CA ALA A 289 3.89 -1.81 10.87
C ALA A 289 3.46 -1.44 12.30
N SER A 290 4.35 -1.63 13.27
CA SER A 290 4.14 -1.10 14.61
C SER A 290 5.40 -0.73 15.38
N THR A 291 5.26 0.12 16.40
CA THR A 291 6.26 0.18 17.47
C THR A 291 6.28 -1.11 18.29
N PRO A 292 7.41 -1.44 18.96
CA PRO A 292 7.46 -2.60 19.86
C PRO A 292 6.37 -2.57 20.94
N ASN A 293 6.07 -1.40 21.50
CA ASN A 293 5.00 -1.23 22.48
C ASN A 293 3.61 -1.46 21.87
N GLY A 294 3.36 -0.95 20.66
CA GLY A 294 2.10 -1.18 19.95
C GLY A 294 1.86 -2.66 19.65
N ALA A 295 2.89 -3.36 19.17
CA ALA A 295 2.84 -4.79 18.93
C ALA A 295 2.63 -5.59 20.23
N ALA A 296 3.28 -5.20 21.33
CA ALA A 296 3.06 -5.82 22.65
C ALA A 296 1.62 -5.59 23.16
N ASN A 297 1.07 -4.39 22.97
CA ASN A 297 -0.34 -4.12 23.29
C ASN A 297 -1.28 -5.00 22.47
N LEU A 298 -1.03 -5.15 21.17
CA LEU A 298 -1.80 -6.06 20.31
C LEU A 298 -1.67 -7.51 20.77
N ARG A 299 -0.46 -7.97 21.14
CA ARG A 299 -0.22 -9.31 21.69
C ARG A 299 -1.11 -9.59 22.89
N ASN A 300 -1.15 -8.64 23.83
CA ASN A 300 -1.91 -8.76 25.07
C ASN A 300 -3.43 -8.68 24.82
N TYR A 301 -3.84 -7.89 23.82
CA TYR A 301 -5.26 -7.65 23.52
C TYR A 301 -5.87 -8.74 22.63
N ASN A 302 -5.14 -9.23 21.62
CA ASN A 302 -5.61 -10.20 20.64
C ASN A 302 -4.44 -10.97 20.01
N TYR A 303 -3.93 -11.96 20.75
CA TYR A 303 -2.82 -12.82 20.31
C TYR A 303 -3.06 -13.52 18.95
N PRO A 304 -4.25 -14.07 18.64
CA PRO A 304 -4.50 -14.68 17.33
C PRO A 304 -4.31 -13.73 16.15
N LEU A 305 -4.62 -12.45 16.32
CA LEU A 305 -4.41 -11.45 15.28
C LEU A 305 -2.97 -10.96 15.25
N TYR A 306 -2.30 -10.81 16.40
CA TYR A 306 -0.85 -10.55 16.47
C TYR A 306 -0.04 -11.51 15.58
N GLN A 307 -0.35 -12.82 15.64
CA GLN A 307 0.30 -13.82 14.79
C GLN A 307 -0.07 -13.66 13.31
N ARG A 308 -1.34 -13.41 12.99
CA ARG A 308 -1.81 -13.21 11.60
C ARG A 308 -1.21 -11.98 10.95
N LEU A 309 -0.94 -10.92 11.72
CA LEU A 309 -0.26 -9.71 11.25
C LEU A 309 1.27 -9.87 11.12
N GLY A 310 1.80 -11.04 11.48
CA GLY A 310 3.22 -11.37 11.28
C GLY A 310 4.16 -10.79 12.34
N PHE A 311 3.65 -10.39 13.50
CA PHE A 311 4.49 -9.89 14.61
C PHE A 311 5.13 -11.01 15.44
N ASP A 312 4.89 -12.28 15.12
CA ASP A 312 5.56 -13.40 15.78
C ASP A 312 7.03 -13.51 15.35
N GLU A 313 7.89 -14.10 16.19
CA GLU A 313 9.34 -14.03 16.02
C GLU A 313 9.86 -14.56 14.68
N GLY A 314 9.14 -15.52 14.06
CA GLY A 314 9.50 -16.10 12.76
C GLY A 314 9.05 -15.29 11.53
N SER A 315 8.16 -14.30 11.70
CA SER A 315 7.55 -13.54 10.59
C SER A 315 7.82 -12.04 10.66
N GLN A 316 8.47 -11.57 11.72
CA GLN A 316 8.73 -10.14 11.90
C GLN A 316 10.06 -9.69 11.28
N ALA A 317 10.06 -8.48 10.74
CA ALA A 317 11.24 -7.73 10.35
C ALA A 317 11.45 -6.56 11.33
N VAL A 318 12.60 -6.55 12.00
CA VAL A 318 12.95 -5.49 12.95
C VAL A 318 13.86 -4.47 12.28
N LEU A 319 13.37 -3.24 12.16
CA LEU A 319 14.11 -2.11 11.61
C LEU A 319 15.00 -1.51 12.68
N SER A 320 16.29 -1.42 12.37
CA SER A 320 17.28 -0.83 13.28
C SER A 320 17.40 0.68 13.06
N PRO A 321 17.43 1.49 14.13
CA PRO A 321 17.79 2.89 14.03
C PRO A 321 19.28 3.03 13.67
N LEU A 322 19.68 4.23 13.26
CA LEU A 322 21.05 4.50 12.88
C LEU A 322 21.95 4.53 14.12
N SER A 323 23.07 3.83 14.05
CA SER A 323 23.95 3.57 15.19
C SER A 323 25.19 4.47 15.25
N GLY A 324 25.46 5.25 14.20
CA GLY A 324 26.59 6.18 14.17
C GLY A 324 26.69 7.02 12.89
N GLU A 325 27.71 7.89 12.87
CA GLU A 325 28.00 8.82 11.76
C GLU A 325 28.33 8.10 10.46
N SER A 326 29.00 6.95 10.52
CA SER A 326 29.30 6.12 9.35
C SER A 326 28.02 5.65 8.65
N GLU A 327 27.00 5.25 9.42
CA GLU A 327 25.69 4.89 8.87
C GLU A 327 24.93 6.11 8.36
N ALA A 328 25.06 7.26 9.02
CA ALA A 328 24.47 8.51 8.57
C ALA A 328 25.06 8.94 7.21
N ARG A 329 26.39 8.83 7.05
CA ARG A 329 27.10 9.07 5.79
C ARG A 329 26.64 8.12 4.70
N ALA A 330 26.62 6.83 5.00
CA ALA A 330 26.19 5.82 4.04
C ALA A 330 24.73 6.03 3.61
N MET A 331 23.83 6.41 4.53
CA MET A 331 22.46 6.78 4.20
C MET A 331 22.43 8.00 3.27
N ALA A 332 23.17 9.07 3.60
CA ALA A 332 23.22 10.28 2.78
C ALA A 332 23.71 9.98 1.36
N ASP A 333 24.74 9.14 1.22
CA ASP A 333 25.29 8.73 -0.07
C ASP A 333 24.26 7.95 -0.91
N VAL A 334 23.37 7.15 -0.31
CA VAL A 334 22.29 6.47 -1.05
C VAL A 334 21.32 7.48 -1.68
N TYR A 335 20.89 8.49 -0.91
CA TYR A 335 19.99 9.53 -1.42
C TYR A 335 20.65 10.40 -2.49
N ILE A 336 21.90 10.79 -2.28
CA ILE A 336 22.71 11.53 -3.27
C ILE A 336 22.84 10.74 -4.57
N LYS A 337 23.22 9.45 -4.49
CA LYS A 337 23.36 8.58 -5.67
C LYS A 337 22.04 8.42 -6.40
N HIS A 338 20.94 8.26 -5.67
CA HIS A 338 19.61 8.18 -6.27
C HIS A 338 19.27 9.45 -7.05
N GLU A 339 19.47 10.63 -6.46
CA GLU A 339 19.11 11.90 -7.11
C GLU A 339 20.02 12.23 -8.30
N ILE A 340 21.33 11.93 -8.23
CA ILE A 340 22.24 12.07 -9.38
C ILE A 340 21.75 11.22 -10.56
N LYS A 341 21.42 9.95 -10.28
CA LYS A 341 20.93 9.01 -11.28
C LYS A 341 19.61 9.50 -11.90
N ARG A 342 18.70 10.01 -11.08
CA ARG A 342 17.41 10.56 -11.50
C ARG A 342 17.55 11.84 -12.32
N ALA A 343 18.44 12.74 -11.92
CA ALA A 343 18.65 14.01 -12.58
C ALA A 343 19.24 13.85 -14.00
N ASN A 344 20.08 12.82 -14.19
CA ASN A 344 20.69 12.45 -15.47
C ASN A 344 21.34 13.63 -16.22
N LEU A 345 22.01 14.53 -15.49
CA LEU A 345 22.63 15.73 -16.05
C LEU A 345 23.99 15.47 -16.72
N GLY A 346 24.40 14.22 -16.89
CA GLY A 346 25.66 13.85 -17.55
C GLY A 346 26.94 14.26 -16.81
N VAL A 347 26.84 14.72 -15.56
CA VAL A 347 27.99 15.15 -14.75
C VAL A 347 28.83 13.94 -14.36
N LYS A 348 30.02 13.80 -14.98
CA LYS A 348 31.01 12.78 -14.62
C LYS A 348 31.72 13.23 -13.34
N ASN A 349 31.50 12.53 -12.23
CA ASN A 349 32.05 12.81 -10.90
C ASN A 349 31.62 14.19 -10.34
N PRO A 350 30.33 14.33 -9.94
CA PRO A 350 29.89 15.56 -9.30
C PRO A 350 30.68 15.84 -8.01
N PRO A 351 30.98 17.13 -7.71
CA PRO A 351 31.60 17.51 -6.46
C PRO A 351 30.72 17.11 -5.26
N THR A 352 31.33 16.91 -4.09
CA THR A 352 30.61 16.51 -2.88
C THR A 352 29.85 17.70 -2.28
N ILE A 353 28.52 17.62 -2.19
CA ILE A 353 27.68 18.66 -1.57
C ILE A 353 27.77 18.65 -0.03
N LEU A 354 28.04 17.48 0.57
CA LEU A 354 28.24 17.29 2.01
C LEU A 354 29.70 16.92 2.31
N LYS A 355 30.34 17.72 3.14
CA LYS A 355 31.58 17.40 3.86
C LYS A 355 31.24 16.51 5.06
N ASP A 356 32.26 15.90 5.67
CA ASP A 356 32.06 15.02 6.82
C ASP A 356 31.52 15.81 8.04
N GLU A 357 32.00 17.03 8.25
CA GLU A 357 31.48 17.97 9.27
C GLU A 357 29.97 18.23 9.11
N ASP A 358 29.45 18.27 7.88
CA ASP A 358 28.01 18.45 7.65
C ASP A 358 27.20 17.23 8.10
N VAL A 359 27.75 16.03 7.87
CA VAL A 359 27.09 14.77 8.26
C VAL A 359 27.14 14.59 9.77
N GLU A 360 28.27 14.93 10.40
CA GLU A 360 28.42 14.97 11.86
C GLU A 360 27.42 15.96 12.48
N GLN A 361 27.31 17.17 11.92
CA GLN A 361 26.35 18.17 12.36
C GLN A 361 24.90 17.67 12.19
N ALA A 362 24.57 17.05 11.06
CA ALA A 362 23.24 16.50 10.82
C ALA A 362 22.90 15.40 11.84
N TYR A 363 23.85 14.51 12.11
CA TYR A 363 23.69 13.42 13.06
C TYR A 363 23.54 13.95 14.49
N ALA A 364 24.36 14.91 14.91
CA ALA A 364 24.27 15.55 16.22
C ALA A 364 22.92 16.27 16.41
N THR A 365 22.47 17.01 15.39
CA THR A 365 21.16 17.69 15.37
C THR A 365 20.02 16.68 15.50
N ALA A 366 20.06 15.60 14.72
CA ALA A 366 19.04 14.55 14.75
C ALA A 366 19.02 13.75 16.06
N ALA A 367 20.17 13.62 16.73
CA ALA A 367 20.30 13.07 18.08
C ALA A 367 19.82 14.04 19.18
N GLY A 368 19.45 15.27 18.85
CA GLY A 368 19.01 16.28 19.81
C GLY A 368 20.14 16.87 20.65
N ARG A 369 21.38 16.90 20.14
CA ARG A 369 22.53 17.51 20.81
C ARG A 369 22.80 18.93 20.32
N SER A 370 23.23 19.77 21.24
CA SER A 370 24.05 20.94 20.90
C SER A 370 25.51 20.50 20.75
N ILE A 371 26.18 20.95 19.69
CA ILE A 371 27.59 20.70 19.41
C ILE A 371 28.42 21.03 20.68
N GLY A 372 29.13 20.02 21.23
CA GLY A 372 30.03 20.20 22.40
C GLY A 372 29.69 19.44 23.69
N THR A 373 28.61 18.67 23.77
CA THR A 373 28.28 17.86 24.97
C THR A 373 28.63 16.37 24.77
N GLY A 374 29.64 15.90 25.52
CA GLY A 374 30.24 14.55 25.45
C GLY A 374 29.38 13.41 26.00
N GLY A 375 28.12 13.29 25.58
CA GLY A 375 27.26 12.15 25.93
C GLY A 375 27.53 10.91 25.07
N LEU A 376 27.10 9.72 25.53
CA LEU A 376 27.06 8.46 24.77
C LEU A 376 26.13 8.59 23.56
N ILE A 377 26.61 8.26 22.36
CA ILE A 377 25.89 8.39 21.09
C ILE A 377 24.52 7.70 21.18
N GLN A 378 23.46 8.49 21.03
CA GLN A 378 22.07 8.03 21.05
C GLN A 378 21.70 7.57 19.65
N ARG A 379 21.01 6.42 19.53
CA ARG A 379 20.53 5.91 18.24
C ARG A 379 19.60 6.94 17.58
N VAL A 380 19.82 7.23 16.30
CA VAL A 380 19.10 8.29 15.55
C VAL A 380 18.05 7.68 14.63
N ASN A 381 16.87 8.30 14.59
CA ASN A 381 15.80 7.91 13.67
C ASN A 381 16.04 8.48 12.27
N GLN A 382 15.81 7.66 11.24
CA GLN A 382 16.05 8.03 9.83
C GLN A 382 15.36 9.34 9.42
N GLY A 383 14.09 9.53 9.84
CA GLY A 383 13.34 10.74 9.49
C GLY A 383 13.91 12.03 10.08
N GLN A 384 14.53 11.96 11.27
CA GLN A 384 15.18 13.13 11.89
C GLN A 384 16.49 13.46 11.17
N LEU A 385 17.27 12.43 10.81
CA LEU A 385 18.50 12.63 10.05
C LEU A 385 18.24 13.25 8.69
N LEU A 386 17.26 12.73 7.94
CA LEU A 386 16.91 13.28 6.62
C LEU A 386 16.49 14.75 6.69
N GLN A 387 15.73 15.12 7.72
CA GLN A 387 15.35 16.52 7.95
C GLN A 387 16.57 17.41 8.22
N ALA A 388 17.53 16.94 9.03
CA ALA A 388 18.74 17.69 9.33
C ALA A 388 19.63 17.85 8.08
N LEU A 389 19.81 16.78 7.30
CA LEU A 389 20.53 16.82 6.02
C LEU A 389 19.87 17.78 5.02
N HIS A 390 18.53 17.76 4.94
CA HIS A 390 17.77 18.68 4.10
C HIS A 390 18.05 20.14 4.46
N GLN A 391 17.98 20.48 5.76
CA GLN A 391 18.22 21.84 6.24
C GLN A 391 19.63 22.34 5.94
N ILE A 392 20.64 21.48 6.07
CA ILE A 392 22.03 21.85 5.74
C ILE A 392 22.18 22.17 4.25
N VAL A 393 21.58 21.36 3.37
CA VAL A 393 21.63 21.63 1.92
C VAL A 393 20.90 22.93 1.56
N GLU A 394 19.73 23.21 2.16
CA GLU A 394 19.03 24.48 1.92
C GLU A 394 19.80 25.69 2.48
N ALA A 395 20.49 25.56 3.61
CA ALA A 395 21.33 26.63 4.16
C ALA A 395 22.48 26.97 3.21
N LYS A 396 23.21 25.97 2.71
CA LYS A 396 24.27 26.17 1.72
C LYS A 396 23.76 26.78 0.42
N ARG A 397 22.57 26.38 -0.01
CA ARG A 397 21.90 26.95 -1.18
C ARG A 397 21.59 28.43 -0.97
N ALA A 398 21.07 28.81 0.20
CA ALA A 398 20.75 30.20 0.55
C ALA A 398 22.00 31.09 0.67
N GLU A 399 23.13 30.55 1.13
CA GLU A 399 24.41 31.26 1.18
C GLU A 399 25.07 31.48 -0.21
N ALA A 400 24.66 30.69 -1.21
CA ALA A 400 25.22 30.73 -2.56
C ALA A 400 24.41 31.57 -3.55
N VAL A 401 23.21 32.03 -3.15
CA VAL A 401 22.34 32.98 -3.87
C VAL A 401 22.66 34.38 -3.38
#